data_AF-A0A438F8I1-F1
#
_entry.id   AF-A0A438F8I1-F1
#
_cell.length_a   1.000
_cell.length_b   1.000
_cell.length_c   1.000
_cell.angle_alpha   90.00
_cell.angle_beta   90.00
_cell.angle_gamma   90.00
#
_symmetry.space_group_name_H-M   'P 1'
#
loop_
_entity.id
_entity.type
_entity.pdbx_description
1 polymer ?
#
loop_
_entity_poly.entity_id
_entity_poly.type
_entity_poly.pdbx_seq_one_letter_code
_entity_poly.pdbx_strand_id
1 'polypeptide(L)'
;MGRLMLLVALCVLPALVSAGRPVSQPFVLQGRVYCDTCRAGFETSATTYIADMRFVHLCGVASDVRRGEESWGVDKGVMWRIALYANDMGCILMTCMGLNILKINYGNLPSAKVRVECKDRNSMQLLYSIEGITDSTGTYKIMVTEDREDQLCDAVLVSSPQSDCASVDPGRDRAAVILTRYNGIVSDNRYANSMGFLKDHPMSECTQLLQQYQEFED
;
A
#
# COMPACT_ATOMS: atom_id res chain seq x y z
N MET A 1 3.75 4.67 -59.86
CA MET A 1 4.11 3.67 -58.82
C MET A 1 5.03 4.24 -57.74
N GLY A 2 6.30 4.58 -58.02
CA GLY A 2 7.29 4.96 -56.97
C GLY A 2 6.87 6.08 -56.00
N ARG A 3 6.26 7.18 -56.50
CA ARG A 3 5.78 8.28 -55.62
C ARG A 3 4.70 7.87 -54.62
N LEU A 4 3.85 6.89 -54.97
CA LEU A 4 2.82 6.38 -54.06
C LEU A 4 3.43 5.54 -52.94
N MET A 5 4.41 4.69 -53.28
CA MET A 5 5.15 3.89 -52.29
C MET A 5 5.94 4.75 -51.31
N LEU A 6 6.52 5.87 -51.79
CA LEU A 6 7.22 6.83 -50.93
C LEU A 6 6.27 7.47 -49.90
N LEU A 7 5.07 7.87 -50.32
CA LEU A 7 4.06 8.47 -49.42
C LEU A 7 3.54 7.46 -48.40
N VAL A 8 3.27 6.22 -48.81
CA VAL A 8 2.88 5.14 -47.88
C VAL A 8 3.99 4.88 -46.85
N ALA A 9 5.26 4.79 -47.28
CA ALA A 9 6.38 4.65 -46.34
C ALA A 9 6.47 5.83 -45.35
N LEU A 10 6.35 7.07 -45.83
CA LEU A 10 6.46 8.27 -45.00
C LEU A 10 5.33 8.38 -43.95
N CYS A 11 4.13 7.86 -44.25
CA CYS A 11 2.99 7.88 -43.32
C CYS A 11 2.91 6.65 -42.41
N VAL A 12 3.32 5.47 -42.89
CA VAL A 12 3.18 4.21 -42.14
C VAL A 12 4.37 3.96 -41.19
N LEU A 13 5.60 4.33 -41.58
CA LEU A 13 6.78 4.12 -40.72
C LEU A 13 6.70 4.87 -39.39
N PRO A 14 6.29 6.16 -39.30
CA PRO A 14 6.13 6.85 -38.02
C PRO A 14 5.05 6.21 -37.14
N ALA A 15 3.94 5.74 -37.74
CA ALA A 15 2.84 5.10 -37.03
C ALA A 15 3.25 3.77 -36.39
N LEU A 16 4.04 2.95 -37.11
CA LEU A 16 4.61 1.72 -36.57
C LEU A 16 5.62 1.98 -35.43
N VAL A 17 6.44 3.03 -35.54
CA VAL A 17 7.39 3.42 -34.48
C VAL A 17 6.67 3.94 -33.22
N SER A 18 5.53 4.62 -33.35
CA SER A 18 4.72 5.03 -32.19
C SER A 18 4.00 3.86 -31.52
N ALA A 19 3.50 2.89 -32.29
CA ALA A 19 2.83 1.70 -31.75
C ALA A 19 3.81 0.69 -31.12
N GLY A 20 5.09 0.73 -31.52
CA GLY A 20 6.14 -0.17 -31.07
C GLY A 20 6.88 0.25 -29.79
N ARG A 21 6.53 1.38 -29.15
CA ARG A 21 7.10 1.73 -27.84
C ARG A 21 6.51 0.81 -26.77
N PRO A 22 7.30 -0.06 -26.12
CA PRO A 22 6.82 -0.74 -24.93
C PRO A 22 6.63 0.36 -23.87
N VAL A 23 5.40 0.55 -23.40
CA VAL A 23 5.21 1.19 -22.10
C VAL A 23 5.93 0.28 -21.11
N SER A 24 7.03 0.77 -20.54
CA SER A 24 7.80 0.06 -19.53
C SER A 24 6.84 -0.46 -18.46
N GLN A 25 6.95 -1.73 -18.07
CA GLN A 25 6.13 -2.24 -16.99
C GLN A 25 6.41 -1.40 -15.72
N PRO A 26 5.38 -1.01 -14.96
CA PRO A 26 5.58 -0.23 -13.75
C PRO A 26 6.33 -1.07 -12.72
N PHE A 27 7.23 -0.45 -11.96
CA PHE A 27 7.74 -1.08 -10.75
C PHE A 27 6.60 -1.24 -9.75
N VAL A 28 6.48 -2.44 -9.18
CA VAL A 28 5.58 -2.71 -8.07
C VAL A 28 6.41 -2.69 -6.80
N LEU A 29 6.46 -1.53 -6.15
CA LEU A 29 7.13 -1.40 -4.86
C LEU A 29 6.20 -1.90 -3.76
N GLN A 30 6.66 -2.90 -3.01
CA GLN A 30 5.97 -3.45 -1.85
C GLN A 30 6.82 -3.26 -0.58
N GLY A 31 6.19 -2.92 0.53
CA GLY A 31 6.82 -2.93 1.85
C GLY A 31 5.76 -3.07 2.94
N ARG A 32 6.18 -3.08 4.21
CA ARG A 32 5.27 -3.16 5.37
C ARG A 32 5.47 -1.98 6.32
N VAL A 33 4.40 -1.65 7.03
CA VAL A 33 4.43 -0.71 8.15
C VAL A 33 4.00 -1.41 9.42
N TYR A 34 4.79 -1.28 10.48
CA TYR A 34 4.52 -1.90 11.76
C TYR A 34 4.54 -0.91 12.92
N CYS A 35 3.87 -1.30 14.00
CA CYS A 35 3.97 -0.69 15.31
C CYS A 35 4.97 -1.51 16.14
N ASP A 36 6.09 -0.88 16.51
CA ASP A 36 7.00 -1.40 17.53
C ASP A 36 6.38 -1.22 18.90
N THR A 37 5.79 -2.30 19.38
CA THR A 37 5.12 -2.42 20.68
C THR A 37 6.08 -2.42 21.87
N CYS A 38 7.38 -2.61 21.63
CA CYS A 38 8.39 -2.77 22.66
C CYS A 38 9.45 -1.67 22.65
N ARG A 39 9.48 -0.83 21.61
CA ARG A 39 10.58 0.12 21.33
C ARG A 39 11.93 -0.60 21.25
N ALA A 40 11.92 -1.81 20.69
CA ALA A 40 13.09 -2.62 20.46
C ALA A 40 13.99 -2.02 19.37
N GLY A 41 13.42 -1.19 18.48
CA GLY A 41 14.10 -0.74 17.28
C GLY A 41 14.34 -1.91 16.33
N PHE A 42 13.44 -2.90 16.28
CA PHE A 42 13.35 -4.00 15.30
C PHE A 42 11.97 -4.68 15.29
N GLU A 43 11.73 -5.60 14.35
CA GLU A 43 10.52 -6.46 14.34
C GLU A 43 10.70 -7.61 15.33
N THR A 44 9.79 -7.73 16.29
CA THR A 44 9.77 -8.78 17.33
C THR A 44 8.50 -9.64 17.20
N SER A 45 8.39 -10.73 17.96
CA SER A 45 7.14 -11.52 18.01
C SER A 45 5.92 -10.75 18.55
N ALA A 46 6.14 -9.66 19.28
CA ALA A 46 5.09 -8.77 19.80
C ALA A 46 4.68 -7.66 18.82
N THR A 47 5.47 -7.43 17.76
CA THR A 47 5.24 -6.38 16.76
C THR A 47 3.90 -6.59 16.04
N THR A 48 3.16 -5.50 15.82
CA THR A 48 1.86 -5.54 15.12
C THR A 48 1.89 -4.73 13.83
N TYR A 49 1.36 -5.28 12.74
CA TYR A 49 1.32 -4.56 11.46
C TYR A 49 0.13 -3.59 11.38
N ILE A 50 0.37 -2.40 10.82
CA ILE A 50 -0.63 -1.31 10.79
C ILE A 50 -1.50 -1.45 9.53
N ALA A 51 -2.53 -2.28 9.66
CA ALA A 51 -3.45 -2.68 8.61
C ALA A 51 -4.62 -1.70 8.37
N ASP A 52 -5.08 -1.60 7.11
CA ASP A 52 -6.38 -1.00 6.77
C ASP A 52 -7.52 -1.81 7.39
N MET A 53 -8.25 -1.19 8.31
CA MET A 53 -9.32 -1.82 9.08
C MET A 53 -10.63 -2.03 8.28
N ARG A 54 -10.63 -1.84 6.95
CA ARG A 54 -11.77 -2.03 6.02
C ARG A 54 -12.60 -3.32 6.21
N PHE A 55 -12.03 -4.41 6.72
CA PHE A 55 -12.69 -5.73 6.75
C PHE A 55 -13.09 -6.23 8.15
N VAL A 56 -12.35 -5.91 9.20
CA VAL A 56 -12.58 -6.52 10.54
C VAL A 56 -13.95 -6.13 11.11
N HIS A 57 -14.35 -4.87 10.91
CA HIS A 57 -15.61 -4.36 11.46
C HIS A 57 -16.87 -4.87 10.73
N LEU A 58 -16.73 -5.43 9.53
CA LEU A 58 -17.82 -6.09 8.79
C LEU A 58 -17.93 -7.58 9.17
N CYS A 59 -16.80 -8.28 9.37
CA CYS A 59 -16.82 -9.67 9.85
C CYS A 59 -17.38 -9.81 11.27
N GLY A 60 -17.18 -8.82 12.15
CA GLY A 60 -17.73 -8.85 13.52
C GLY A 60 -19.27 -8.81 13.59
N VAL A 61 -19.95 -8.39 12.51
CA VAL A 61 -21.42 -8.42 12.38
C VAL A 61 -21.89 -9.63 11.55
N ALA A 62 -21.00 -10.23 10.76
CA ALA A 62 -21.31 -11.33 9.83
C ALA A 62 -21.08 -12.74 10.41
N SER A 63 -20.65 -12.87 11.67
CA SER A 63 -20.47 -14.16 12.35
C SER A 63 -21.76 -14.97 12.54
N ASP A 64 -22.93 -14.37 12.32
CA ASP A 64 -24.25 -15.00 12.42
C ASP A 64 -25.08 -14.89 11.11
N VAL A 65 -24.46 -14.56 9.97
CA VAL A 65 -25.15 -14.50 8.66
C VAL A 65 -24.81 -15.72 7.82
N ARG A 66 -25.73 -16.70 7.77
CA ARG A 66 -25.59 -17.85 6.87
C ARG A 66 -25.77 -17.42 5.41
N ARG A 67 -25.01 -18.09 4.54
CA ARG A 67 -24.95 -17.86 3.10
C ARG A 67 -26.35 -17.90 2.47
N GLY A 68 -26.86 -16.73 2.05
CA GLY A 68 -28.10 -16.59 1.27
C GLY A 68 -29.34 -16.11 2.02
N GLU A 69 -29.26 -15.77 3.30
CA GLU A 69 -30.39 -15.17 4.04
C GLU A 69 -30.46 -13.64 3.85
N GLU A 70 -31.64 -13.12 3.52
CA GLU A 70 -31.89 -11.67 3.42
C GLU A 70 -32.10 -11.06 4.82
N SER A 71 -31.20 -10.17 5.21
CA SER A 71 -31.32 -9.44 6.49
C SER A 71 -32.01 -8.10 6.28
N TRP A 72 -33.06 -7.85 7.07
CA TRP A 72 -33.80 -6.59 7.13
C TRP A 72 -33.49 -5.87 8.44
N GLY A 73 -32.90 -4.68 8.35
CA GLY A 73 -32.64 -3.81 9.50
C GLY A 73 -33.42 -2.51 9.40
N VAL A 74 -33.71 -1.89 10.55
CA VAL A 74 -34.26 -0.53 10.62
C VAL A 74 -33.38 0.27 11.58
N ASP A 75 -32.78 1.34 11.08
CA ASP A 75 -32.07 2.31 11.91
C ASP A 75 -32.54 3.74 11.58
N LYS A 76 -32.75 4.56 12.61
CA LYS A 76 -33.35 5.91 12.53
C LYS A 76 -34.62 5.99 11.65
N GLY A 77 -35.43 4.93 11.65
CA GLY A 77 -36.66 4.84 10.86
C GLY A 77 -36.48 4.50 9.37
N VAL A 78 -35.25 4.26 8.92
CA VAL A 78 -34.95 3.84 7.54
C VAL A 78 -34.74 2.32 7.52
N MET A 79 -35.58 1.63 6.74
CA MET A 79 -35.48 0.19 6.52
C MET A 79 -34.45 -0.10 5.41
N TRP A 80 -33.52 -1.00 5.68
CA TRP A 80 -32.49 -1.44 4.74
C TRP A 80 -32.45 -2.96 4.59
N ARG A 81 -31.97 -3.45 3.45
CA ARG A 81 -31.67 -4.86 3.17
C ARG A 81 -30.19 -5.02 2.91
N ILE A 82 -29.59 -6.08 3.44
CA ILE A 82 -28.27 -6.57 3.01
C ILE A 82 -28.46 -7.83 2.19
N ALA A 83 -27.83 -7.88 1.01
CA ALA A 83 -27.66 -9.08 0.20
C ALA A 83 -26.17 -9.21 -0.15
N LEU A 84 -25.52 -10.26 0.37
CA LEU A 84 -24.09 -10.52 0.13
C LEU A 84 -23.93 -11.43 -1.11
N TYR A 85 -23.22 -10.94 -2.11
CA TYR A 85 -22.75 -11.75 -3.24
C TYR A 85 -21.22 -11.85 -3.19
N ALA A 86 -20.71 -13.07 -3.30
CA ALA A 86 -19.28 -13.37 -3.22
C ALA A 86 -18.79 -13.96 -4.55
N ASN A 87 -17.75 -13.36 -5.13
CA ASN A 87 -17.02 -13.84 -6.30
C ASN A 87 -15.51 -13.91 -5.96
N ASP A 88 -14.74 -14.71 -6.70
CA ASP A 88 -13.30 -15.01 -6.44
C ASP A 88 -12.32 -13.82 -6.53
N MET A 89 -12.79 -12.59 -6.79
CA MET A 89 -11.99 -11.35 -6.71
C MET A 89 -12.33 -10.46 -5.51
N GLY A 90 -13.04 -11.02 -4.51
CA GLY A 90 -13.45 -10.32 -3.30
C GLY A 90 -14.89 -9.80 -3.37
N CYS A 91 -15.45 -9.49 -2.21
CA CYS A 91 -16.85 -9.10 -2.06
C CYS A 91 -17.15 -7.75 -2.74
N ILE A 92 -17.86 -7.80 -3.87
CA ILE A 92 -18.48 -6.64 -4.51
C ILE A 92 -20.00 -6.83 -4.46
N LEU A 93 -20.69 -6.09 -3.59
CA LEU A 93 -21.91 -5.37 -3.97
C LEU A 93 -22.43 -4.45 -2.84
N MET A 94 -22.84 -3.23 -3.21
CA MET A 94 -23.94 -2.52 -2.56
C MET A 94 -24.78 -1.84 -3.65
N THR A 95 -25.75 -2.57 -4.21
CA THR A 95 -26.79 -1.97 -5.06
C THR A 95 -28.03 -1.66 -4.24
N CYS A 96 -28.04 -0.50 -3.57
CA CYS A 96 -29.29 0.09 -3.09
C CYS A 96 -30.10 0.59 -4.29
N MET A 97 -31.11 -0.18 -4.70
CA MET A 97 -32.12 0.34 -5.62
C MET A 97 -32.99 1.38 -4.88
N GLY A 98 -32.98 2.63 -5.36
CA GLY A 98 -34.06 3.58 -5.08
C GLY A 98 -33.79 4.74 -4.11
N LEU A 99 -32.61 4.88 -3.50
CA LEU A 99 -32.20 6.13 -2.86
C LEU A 99 -30.95 6.71 -3.52
N ASN A 100 -30.90 8.05 -3.59
CA ASN A 100 -29.72 8.80 -4.01
C ASN A 100 -28.49 8.21 -3.34
N ILE A 101 -27.51 7.83 -4.18
CA ILE A 101 -26.29 7.16 -3.74
C ILE A 101 -25.66 7.99 -2.63
N LEU A 102 -25.80 7.52 -1.39
CA LEU A 102 -24.89 7.88 -0.32
C LEU A 102 -23.53 7.43 -0.81
N LYS A 103 -22.78 8.38 -1.38
CA LYS A 103 -21.34 8.25 -1.52
C LYS A 103 -20.86 7.93 -0.11
N ILE A 104 -20.54 6.65 0.13
CA ILE A 104 -19.74 6.28 1.28
C ILE A 104 -18.46 7.04 1.07
N ASN A 105 -18.31 8.14 1.81
CA ASN A 105 -17.12 8.96 1.78
C ASN A 105 -16.02 8.06 2.34
N TYR A 106 -15.21 7.48 1.46
CA TYR A 106 -13.96 6.78 1.80
C TYR A 106 -12.90 7.80 2.31
N GLY A 107 -13.34 8.77 3.13
CA GLY A 107 -12.61 9.99 3.47
C GLY A 107 -11.75 9.88 4.72
N ASN A 108 -11.85 8.79 5.48
CA ASN A 108 -10.88 8.41 6.50
C ASN A 108 -11.04 6.93 6.83
N LEU A 109 -10.14 6.11 6.28
CA LEU A 109 -9.95 4.73 6.73
C LEU A 109 -8.63 4.68 7.51
N PRO A 110 -8.60 4.01 8.67
CA PRO A 110 -7.39 3.89 9.46
C PRO A 110 -6.39 2.99 8.73
N SER A 111 -5.52 3.61 7.95
CA SER A 111 -4.41 3.00 7.20
C SER A 111 -3.16 3.86 7.39
N ALA A 112 -1.98 3.23 7.43
CA ALA A 112 -0.73 3.97 7.48
C ALA A 112 -0.46 4.61 6.12
N LYS A 113 -0.06 5.89 6.13
CA LYS A 113 0.38 6.60 4.93
C LYS A 113 1.88 6.48 4.78
N VAL A 114 2.30 6.13 3.57
CA VAL A 114 3.69 5.99 3.15
C VAL A 114 3.88 6.84 1.90
N ARG A 115 5.06 7.43 1.71
CA ARG A 115 5.40 8.20 0.51
C ARG A 115 6.72 7.73 -0.07
N VAL A 116 6.75 7.48 -1.37
CA VAL A 116 8.01 7.29 -2.10
C VAL A 116 8.51 8.66 -2.50
N GLU A 117 9.75 8.98 -2.14
CA GLU A 117 10.44 10.21 -2.49
C GLU A 117 11.71 9.85 -3.27
N CYS A 118 11.83 10.31 -4.51
CA CYS A 118 13.09 10.23 -5.26
C CYS A 118 13.73 11.62 -5.36
N LYS A 119 15.00 11.69 -5.01
CA LYS A 119 15.80 12.90 -4.97
C LYS A 119 16.93 12.83 -6.00
N ASP A 120 17.27 13.98 -6.56
CA ASP A 120 18.50 14.13 -7.35
C ASP A 120 19.71 13.73 -6.49
N ARG A 121 20.61 12.95 -7.07
CA ARG A 121 21.74 12.35 -6.36
C ARG A 121 22.77 13.37 -5.87
N ASN A 122 22.87 14.53 -6.52
CA ASN A 122 23.91 15.53 -6.26
C ASN A 122 23.40 16.71 -5.42
N SER A 123 22.23 17.23 -5.76
CA SER A 123 21.60 18.39 -5.12
C SER A 123 20.65 18.01 -3.98
N MET A 124 20.31 16.73 -3.82
CA MET A 124 19.30 16.23 -2.87
C MET A 124 17.89 16.82 -3.06
N GLN A 125 17.64 17.51 -4.18
CA GLN A 125 16.34 18.09 -4.49
C GLN A 125 15.31 16.98 -4.79
N LEU A 126 14.12 17.08 -4.20
CA LEU A 126 13.01 16.17 -4.49
C LEU A 126 12.55 16.33 -5.95
N LEU A 127 12.66 15.27 -6.75
CA LEU A 127 12.26 15.24 -8.16
C LEU A 127 10.93 14.54 -8.39
N TYR A 128 10.66 13.48 -7.61
CA TYR A 128 9.44 12.68 -7.73
C TYR A 128 8.91 12.31 -6.35
N SER A 129 7.59 12.32 -6.21
CA SER A 129 6.91 11.97 -4.97
C SER A 129 5.55 11.35 -5.26
N ILE A 130 5.24 10.23 -4.61
CA ILE A 130 3.94 9.56 -4.70
C ILE A 130 3.54 8.96 -3.35
N GLU A 131 2.30 9.19 -2.93
CA GLU A 131 1.76 8.63 -1.68
C GLU A 131 1.05 7.29 -1.93
N GLY A 132 1.11 6.42 -0.92
CA GLY A 132 0.41 5.15 -0.84
C GLY A 132 -0.10 4.89 0.57
N ILE A 133 -0.96 3.88 0.68
CA ILE A 133 -1.55 3.44 1.95
C ILE A 133 -1.31 1.94 2.14
N THR A 134 -1.30 1.50 3.40
CA THR A 134 -1.28 0.07 3.72
C THR A 134 -2.62 -0.61 3.43
N ASP A 135 -2.56 -1.90 3.09
CA ASP A 135 -3.69 -2.81 2.97
C ASP A 135 -4.04 -3.46 4.32
N SER A 136 -5.02 -4.38 4.32
CA SER A 136 -5.49 -5.10 5.52
C SER A 136 -4.47 -6.05 6.16
N THR A 137 -3.25 -6.16 5.61
CA THR A 137 -2.11 -6.89 6.20
C THR A 137 -1.02 -5.96 6.74
N GLY A 138 -1.19 -4.65 6.61
CA GLY A 138 -0.13 -3.65 6.86
C GLY A 138 0.92 -3.59 5.75
N THR A 139 0.64 -4.19 4.59
CA THR A 139 1.50 -4.14 3.40
C THR A 139 1.07 -2.97 2.52
N TYR A 140 1.98 -2.10 2.09
CA TYR A 140 1.69 -1.10 1.06
C TYR A 140 2.20 -1.58 -0.30
N LYS A 141 1.50 -1.18 -1.37
CA LYS A 141 1.88 -1.45 -2.76
C LYS A 141 1.75 -0.17 -3.58
N ILE A 142 2.86 0.31 -4.12
CA ILE A 142 2.95 1.56 -4.88
C ILE A 142 3.47 1.24 -6.29
N MET A 143 2.76 1.72 -7.30
CA MET A 143 3.15 1.53 -8.70
C MET A 143 3.92 2.77 -9.19
N VAL A 144 5.15 2.57 -9.65
CA VAL A 144 5.99 3.62 -10.23
C VAL A 144 6.18 3.32 -11.71
N THR A 145 5.55 4.11 -12.58
CA THR A 145 5.41 3.82 -14.02
C THR A 145 6.66 4.10 -14.86
N GLU A 146 7.63 4.82 -14.32
CA GLU A 146 8.80 5.32 -15.04
C GLU A 146 10.09 4.92 -14.33
N ASP A 147 11.17 4.71 -15.10
CA ASP A 147 12.50 4.51 -14.55
C ASP A 147 13.00 5.79 -13.85
N ARG A 148 13.60 5.64 -12.68
CA ARG A 148 14.15 6.75 -11.87
C ARG A 148 15.67 6.87 -12.01
N GLU A 149 16.27 6.11 -12.91
CA GLU A 149 17.67 6.23 -13.34
C GLU A 149 18.65 6.19 -12.15
N ASP A 150 19.42 7.26 -11.91
CA ASP A 150 20.40 7.36 -10.82
C ASP A 150 19.90 8.11 -9.58
N GLN A 151 18.59 8.39 -9.49
CA GLN A 151 17.96 9.08 -8.37
C GLN A 151 18.02 8.26 -7.08
N LEU A 152 18.16 8.96 -5.94
CA LEU A 152 18.09 8.37 -4.61
C LEU A 152 16.64 8.29 -4.17
N CYS A 153 16.05 7.10 -4.24
CA CYS A 153 14.66 6.85 -3.88
C CYS A 153 14.53 6.18 -2.50
N ASP A 154 13.73 6.78 -1.62
CA ASP A 154 13.32 6.24 -0.33
C ASP A 154 11.80 6.02 -0.31
N ALA A 155 11.32 4.94 0.30
CA ALA A 155 10.00 4.92 0.93
C ALA A 155 10.12 5.58 2.31
N VAL A 156 9.15 6.39 2.71
CA VAL A 156 9.17 7.20 3.95
C VAL A 156 7.80 7.13 4.63
N LEU A 157 7.79 7.01 5.96
CA LEU A 157 6.56 7.09 6.77
C LEU A 157 6.00 8.51 6.82
N VAL A 158 4.68 8.66 6.64
CA VAL A 158 3.98 9.95 6.68
C VAL A 158 3.09 10.07 7.91
N SER A 159 2.22 9.08 8.18
CA SER A 159 1.32 9.10 9.33
C SER A 159 0.76 7.73 9.67
N SER A 160 0.65 7.42 10.96
CA SER A 160 -0.09 6.27 11.48
C SER A 160 -1.56 6.64 11.77
N PRO A 161 -2.51 5.71 11.60
CA PRO A 161 -3.89 5.87 12.07
C PRO A 161 -4.06 5.51 13.56
N GLN A 162 -3.09 4.82 14.17
CA GLN A 162 -3.11 4.43 15.58
C GLN A 162 -2.58 5.58 16.43
N SER A 163 -3.42 6.16 17.30
CA SER A 163 -3.02 7.29 18.13
C SER A 163 -1.94 6.94 19.14
N ASP A 164 -1.93 5.71 19.65
CA ASP A 164 -0.95 5.17 20.59
C ASP A 164 0.32 4.63 19.91
N CYS A 165 0.41 4.73 18.58
CA CYS A 165 1.55 4.28 17.78
C CYS A 165 1.74 5.17 16.55
N ALA A 166 1.92 6.47 16.78
CA ALA A 166 2.09 7.50 15.75
C ALA A 166 3.46 8.20 15.78
N SER A 167 4.29 7.97 16.80
CA SER A 167 5.65 8.49 16.83
C SER A 167 6.57 7.66 15.91
N VAL A 168 7.39 8.30 15.08
CA VAL A 168 8.25 7.60 14.11
C VAL A 168 9.56 7.18 14.76
N ASP A 169 10.03 5.95 14.50
CA ASP A 169 11.31 5.45 15.02
C ASP A 169 12.50 6.04 14.23
N PRO A 170 13.44 6.79 14.85
CA PRO A 170 14.58 7.38 14.16
C PRO A 170 15.48 6.33 13.50
N GLY A 171 15.60 6.38 12.17
CA GLY A 171 16.36 5.39 11.39
C GLY A 171 15.51 4.23 10.85
N ARG A 172 14.23 4.14 11.22
CA ARG A 172 13.21 3.30 10.57
C ARG A 172 12.04 4.11 10.00
N ASP A 173 12.23 5.43 9.91
CA ASP A 173 11.36 6.38 9.22
C ASP A 173 11.36 6.17 7.70
N ARG A 174 12.41 5.53 7.16
CA ARG A 174 12.64 5.33 5.73
C ARG A 174 13.25 3.98 5.39
N ALA A 175 13.03 3.56 4.16
CA ALA A 175 13.68 2.41 3.54
C ALA A 175 14.10 2.76 2.10
N ALA A 176 15.39 2.62 1.79
CA ALA A 176 15.92 2.86 0.44
C ALA A 176 15.39 1.83 -0.57
N VAL A 177 15.06 2.28 -1.79
CA VAL A 177 14.43 1.45 -2.82
C VAL A 177 15.06 1.71 -4.19
N ILE A 178 15.37 0.66 -4.95
CA ILE A 178 16.03 0.79 -6.26
C ILE A 178 14.98 0.82 -7.37
N LEU A 179 14.65 2.01 -7.88
CA LEU A 179 13.62 2.21 -8.91
C LEU A 179 14.20 2.41 -10.32
N THR A 180 15.22 1.62 -10.65
CA THR A 180 15.79 1.53 -12.00
C THR A 180 15.93 0.08 -12.47
N ARG A 181 15.92 -0.13 -13.80
CA ARG A 181 16.26 -1.39 -14.48
C ARG A 181 17.77 -1.58 -14.68
N TYR A 182 18.59 -0.52 -14.55
CA TYR A 182 20.05 -0.58 -14.75
C TYR A 182 20.80 -1.09 -13.49
N ASN A 183 20.30 -2.15 -12.87
CA ASN A 183 20.80 -2.71 -11.61
C ASN A 183 20.98 -4.25 -11.63
N GLY A 184 20.74 -4.90 -12.78
CA GLY A 184 20.81 -6.36 -12.92
C GLY A 184 19.63 -7.16 -12.35
N ILE A 185 18.60 -6.49 -11.81
CA ILE A 185 17.40 -7.17 -11.29
C ILE A 185 16.35 -7.33 -12.41
N VAL A 186 16.08 -8.57 -12.79
CA VAL A 186 15.19 -8.94 -13.92
C VAL A 186 13.71 -8.65 -13.65
N SER A 187 13.26 -8.74 -12.40
CA SER A 187 11.88 -8.49 -11.98
C SER A 187 11.62 -7.00 -11.78
N ASP A 188 10.40 -6.52 -12.05
CA ASP A 188 9.96 -5.15 -11.71
C ASP A 188 9.32 -5.04 -10.32
N ASN A 189 9.15 -6.16 -9.62
CA ASN A 189 8.80 -6.13 -8.20
C ASN A 189 10.01 -5.63 -7.40
N ARG A 190 9.76 -4.69 -6.48
CA ARG A 190 10.75 -4.13 -5.55
C ARG A 190 10.24 -4.31 -4.14
N TYR A 191 11.14 -4.66 -3.21
CA TYR A 191 10.80 -4.85 -1.80
C TYR A 191 11.56 -3.83 -0.96
N ALA A 192 10.82 -3.03 -0.19
CA ALA A 192 11.36 -2.15 0.83
C ALA A 192 11.43 -2.88 2.17
N ASN A 193 12.39 -2.49 3.01
CA ASN A 193 12.42 -2.90 4.42
C ASN A 193 11.14 -2.41 5.12
N SER A 194 10.69 -3.16 6.13
CA SER A 194 9.57 -2.76 6.97
C SER A 194 9.94 -1.49 7.76
N MET A 195 9.04 -0.52 7.81
CA MET A 195 9.22 0.74 8.53
C MET A 195 8.34 0.78 9.79
N GLY A 196 8.85 1.42 10.86
CA GLY A 196 8.29 1.33 12.20
C GLY A 196 7.79 2.66 12.77
N PHE A 197 6.59 2.64 13.35
CA PHE A 197 6.18 3.61 14.37
C PHE A 197 6.45 3.02 15.76
N LEU A 198 6.84 3.85 16.74
CA LEU A 198 6.99 3.47 18.14
C LEU A 198 5.65 3.64 18.87
N LYS A 199 5.28 2.63 19.66
CA LYS A 199 4.15 2.71 20.60
C LYS A 199 4.46 3.69 21.73
N ASP A 200 3.48 4.43 22.25
CA ASP A 200 3.69 5.46 23.29
C ASP A 200 4.22 4.89 24.61
N HIS A 201 3.77 3.69 24.98
CA HIS A 201 4.27 2.93 26.12
C HIS A 201 4.55 1.48 25.71
N PRO A 202 5.73 0.91 26.06
CA PRO A 202 6.02 -0.50 25.84
C PRO A 202 5.00 -1.42 26.52
N MET A 203 4.69 -2.55 25.90
CA MET A 203 3.82 -3.56 26.51
C MET A 203 4.52 -4.27 27.68
N SER A 204 3.75 -4.75 28.67
CA SER A 204 4.27 -5.38 29.88
C SER A 204 5.13 -6.62 29.64
N GLU A 205 4.91 -7.33 28.54
CA GLU A 205 5.61 -8.56 28.16
C GLU A 205 6.98 -8.29 27.51
N CYS A 206 7.24 -7.05 27.08
CA CYS A 206 8.45 -6.69 26.33
C CYS A 206 9.75 -6.92 27.11
N THR A 207 9.74 -6.81 28.45
CA THR A 207 10.94 -7.08 29.26
C THR A 207 11.43 -8.51 29.11
N GLN A 208 10.52 -9.49 29.15
CA GLN A 208 10.85 -10.92 29.01
C GLN A 208 11.22 -11.26 27.58
N LEU A 209 10.54 -10.64 26.61
CA LEU A 209 10.83 -10.83 25.19
C LEU A 209 12.22 -10.29 24.81
N LEU A 210 12.61 -9.11 25.31
CA LEU A 210 13.90 -8.51 25.02
C LEU A 210 15.08 -9.27 25.66
N GLN A 211 14.87 -9.91 26.82
CA GLN A 211 15.87 -10.79 27.43
C GLN A 211 16.24 -11.96 26.51
N GLN A 212 15.26 -12.57 25.83
CA GLN A 212 15.52 -13.66 24.88
C GLN A 212 16.44 -13.24 23.73
N TYR A 213 16.42 -11.97 23.30
CA TYR A 213 17.33 -11.48 22.25
C TYR A 213 18.74 -11.14 22.76
N GLN A 214 18.91 -10.95 24.08
CA GLN A 214 20.21 -10.68 24.71
C GLN A 214 21.01 -11.97 24.97
N GLU A 215 20.33 -13.10 25.17
CA GLU A 215 20.94 -14.40 25.46
C GLU A 215 21.64 -15.07 24.25
N PHE A 216 21.66 -14.43 23.07
CA PHE A 216 22.29 -14.93 21.83
C PHE A 216 23.61 -14.22 21.46
N GLU A 217 24.20 -13.42 22.35
CA GLU A 217 25.49 -12.73 22.10
C GLU A 217 26.76 -13.47 22.59
N ASP A 218 26.62 -14.70 23.13
CA ASP A 218 27.71 -15.57 23.63
C ASP A 218 28.17 -16.66 22.63
#